data_AF-A0A3B9NNV3-F1
#
_entry.id   AF-A0A3B9NNV3-F1
#
_cell.length_a   1.000
_cell.length_b   1.000
_cell.length_c   1.000
_cell.angle_alpha   90.00
_cell.angle_beta   90.00
_cell.angle_gamma   90.00
#
_symmetry.space_group_name_H-M   'P 1'
#
loop_
_entity.id
_entity.type
_entity.pdbx_description
1 polymer ?
#
loop_
_entity_poly.entity_id
_entity_poly.type
_entity_poly.pdbx_seq_one_letter_code
_entity_poly.pdbx_strand_id
1 'polypeptide(L)'
;MQVTAAPILQPGPPGKPSIELSPDVAALVSQAGFSVEDVQFLQDMIVHHQQAIDMAQMVSERTNQQAFLDVAGRIEASQKDEIEFMQSWLTERDQSLVATSKPHDHDQMLHHKNMGMATLEEMQALASSTSTDFETQFLTLMIAHHEGALKMVKTLLKLSGSAFDPTLYQFITDLKNEQQTEINRMDILLAGLSTDPRAGLAAGFRDAAEAAHNMTLQASLPKPPGFFDPNNPSGLPPLRAKQSDKAAPDTSWFAQTTHWFQQLASPEGNLEHGRDSEDKPSERSKRSPLLSFSYTDMAFSADLLAVGSYHGINLYKIGTGERPALISSIVCPGGQGDVSIVGDLLLMSVEDNRGRVDCGLQGISDDISTERFRGLRIFDISNLERPIQVGQVQTCRGSHTHSVVASDDERIIVYNSGTSNVRKEEELAGCVGNIAGDTRTALFRIDVIEIPVKNPGDARIIDSPTVFEDLETGQMAGLWRGGKHDETSQETSQTNQCHDITVYPQA
;
A
#
# COMPACT_ATOMS: atom_id res chain seq x y z
N MET A 1 41.17 -5.11 7.80
CA MET A 1 40.69 -5.19 6.42
C MET A 1 39.59 -4.15 6.27
N GLN A 2 39.73 -3.22 5.33
CA GLN A 2 38.62 -2.31 4.99
C GLN A 2 37.48 -3.16 4.48
N VAL A 3 36.36 -3.18 5.21
CA VAL A 3 35.10 -3.76 4.70
C VAL A 3 34.64 -2.81 3.62
N THR A 4 34.91 -3.13 2.36
CA THR A 4 34.32 -2.44 1.22
C THR A 4 32.82 -2.70 1.28
N ALA A 5 32.01 -1.65 1.36
CA ALA A 5 30.57 -1.77 1.33
C ALA A 5 30.14 -2.43 0.01
N ALA A 6 29.19 -3.35 0.08
CA ALA A 6 28.63 -3.98 -1.12
C ALA A 6 28.01 -2.92 -2.05
N PRO A 7 28.20 -3.04 -3.37
CA PRO A 7 27.74 -2.04 -4.33
C PRO A 7 26.21 -1.99 -4.42
N ILE A 8 25.67 -0.79 -4.62
CA ILE A 8 24.27 -0.53 -4.96
C ILE A 8 24.21 -0.25 -6.46
N LEU A 9 23.46 -1.04 -7.20
CA LEU A 9 23.49 -1.07 -8.65
C LEU A 9 22.11 -0.74 -9.20
N GLN A 10 22.02 0.16 -10.17
CA GLN A 10 20.87 0.26 -11.06
C GLN A 10 21.24 -0.41 -12.38
N PRO A 11 20.64 -1.55 -12.72
CA PRO A 11 20.81 -2.15 -14.03
C PRO A 11 20.38 -1.19 -15.14
N GLY A 12 21.00 -1.34 -16.31
CA GLY A 12 20.53 -0.68 -17.52
C GLY A 12 19.52 -1.55 -18.29
N PRO A 13 19.16 -1.15 -19.52
CA PRO A 13 18.45 -2.03 -20.45
C PRO A 13 19.18 -3.37 -20.66
N PRO A 14 18.49 -4.41 -21.16
CA PRO A 14 19.11 -5.71 -21.42
C PRO A 14 20.47 -5.62 -22.16
N GLY A 15 21.48 -6.28 -21.60
CA GLY A 15 22.85 -6.33 -22.13
C GLY A 15 23.69 -5.06 -21.88
N LYS A 16 23.16 -4.05 -21.17
CA LYS A 16 23.93 -2.86 -20.78
C LYS A 16 24.49 -2.98 -19.37
N PRO A 17 25.68 -2.44 -19.10
CA PRO A 17 26.28 -2.51 -17.77
C PRO A 17 25.43 -1.75 -16.75
N SER A 18 25.39 -2.28 -15.53
CA SER A 18 24.78 -1.61 -14.39
C SER A 18 25.59 -0.38 -13.99
N ILE A 19 24.90 0.69 -13.60
CA ILE A 19 25.51 1.87 -13.00
C ILE A 19 25.48 1.72 -11.48
N GLU A 20 26.51 2.24 -10.81
CA GLU A 20 26.56 2.25 -9.36
C GLU A 20 25.86 3.50 -8.82
N LEU A 21 24.91 3.31 -7.91
CA LEU A 21 24.18 4.38 -7.27
C LEU A 21 24.82 4.74 -5.94
N SER A 22 24.87 6.04 -5.63
CA SER A 22 25.03 6.47 -4.25
C SER A 22 23.76 6.16 -3.45
N PRO A 23 23.86 5.83 -2.14
CA PRO A 23 22.70 5.58 -1.29
C PRO A 23 21.60 6.65 -1.34
N ASP A 24 21.98 7.93 -1.45
CA ASP A 24 21.03 9.06 -1.45
C ASP A 24 20.15 9.12 -2.72
N VAL A 25 20.69 8.71 -3.87
CA VAL A 25 19.96 8.70 -5.16
C VAL A 25 18.93 7.58 -5.19
N ALA A 26 19.21 6.44 -4.57
CA ALA A 26 18.25 5.34 -4.44
C ALA A 26 17.01 5.73 -3.61
N ALA A 27 17.14 6.69 -2.69
CA ALA A 27 16.06 7.15 -1.81
C ALA A 27 15.10 8.19 -2.45
N LEU A 28 15.52 8.95 -3.46
CA LEU A 28 14.76 10.08 -4.04
C LEU A 28 13.63 9.68 -5.01
N VAL A 29 13.53 8.40 -5.35
CA VAL A 29 12.69 7.79 -6.41
C VAL A 29 11.18 7.79 -6.09
N SER A 30 10.79 8.20 -4.89
CA SER A 30 9.46 7.95 -4.32
C SER A 30 8.48 9.14 -4.35
N GLN A 31 8.63 10.13 -5.23
CA GLN A 31 7.77 11.34 -5.26
C GLN A 31 7.22 11.68 -6.67
N ALA A 32 5.92 11.47 -6.96
CA ALA A 32 5.23 11.98 -8.17
C ALA A 32 3.67 12.09 -8.05
N GLY A 33 3.09 13.32 -8.21
CA GLY A 33 1.76 13.76 -8.75
C GLY A 33 0.37 13.35 -8.16
N PHE A 34 -0.63 14.27 -8.09
CA PHE A 34 -2.04 14.08 -7.59
C PHE A 34 -3.18 14.38 -8.62
N SER A 35 -4.44 13.97 -8.36
CA SER A 35 -5.63 14.06 -9.24
C SER A 35 -6.75 15.03 -8.77
N VAL A 36 -7.86 15.20 -9.51
CA VAL A 36 -9.03 16.02 -9.08
C VAL A 36 -9.91 15.27 -8.08
N GLU A 37 -10.01 13.96 -8.25
CA GLU A 37 -10.73 13.04 -7.36
C GLU A 37 -10.08 13.01 -5.96
N ASP A 38 -8.76 13.16 -5.92
CA ASP A 38 -7.97 13.35 -4.70
C ASP A 38 -8.38 14.60 -3.92
N VAL A 39 -8.59 15.71 -4.64
CA VAL A 39 -9.04 16.99 -4.07
C VAL A 39 -10.44 16.85 -3.47
N GLN A 40 -11.36 16.25 -4.23
CA GLN A 40 -12.75 16.07 -3.79
C GLN A 40 -12.84 15.15 -2.56
N PHE A 41 -12.08 14.05 -2.55
CA PHE A 41 -12.06 13.13 -1.42
C PHE A 41 -11.63 13.82 -0.12
N LEU A 42 -10.59 14.66 -0.16
CA LEU A 42 -10.10 15.36 1.02
C LEU A 42 -11.10 16.41 1.53
N GLN A 43 -11.77 17.12 0.62
CA GLN A 43 -12.83 18.07 0.98
C GLN A 43 -14.00 17.36 1.68
N ASP A 44 -14.42 16.21 1.16
CA ASP A 44 -15.53 15.44 1.75
C ASP A 44 -15.14 14.82 3.09
N MET A 45 -13.92 14.31 3.21
CA MET A 45 -13.42 13.67 4.42
C MET A 45 -13.16 14.68 5.56
N ILE A 46 -12.85 15.95 5.26
CA ILE A 46 -12.81 17.02 6.30
C ILE A 46 -14.16 17.18 6.99
N VAL A 47 -15.25 17.20 6.21
CA VAL A 47 -16.61 17.32 6.75
C VAL A 47 -16.99 16.08 7.54
N HIS A 48 -16.57 14.90 7.06
CA HIS A 48 -16.78 13.62 7.73
C HIS A 48 -16.13 13.59 9.12
N HIS A 49 -14.83 13.86 9.19
CA HIS A 49 -14.05 13.88 10.42
C HIS A 49 -14.57 14.86 11.47
N GLN A 50 -15.10 16.02 11.03
CA GLN A 50 -15.63 17.01 11.95
C GLN A 50 -16.84 16.46 12.74
N GLN A 51 -17.69 15.63 12.13
CA GLN A 51 -18.82 15.04 12.83
C GLN A 51 -18.38 13.98 13.87
N ALA A 52 -17.28 13.24 13.61
CA ALA A 52 -16.72 12.34 14.62
C ALA A 52 -16.22 13.09 15.86
N ILE A 53 -15.57 14.25 15.67
CA ILE A 53 -15.14 15.12 16.77
C ILE A 53 -16.35 15.61 17.57
N ASP A 54 -17.40 16.08 16.89
CA ASP A 54 -18.61 16.56 17.53
C ASP A 54 -19.26 15.47 18.40
N MET A 55 -19.31 14.22 17.93
CA MET A 55 -19.79 13.07 18.72
C MET A 55 -18.88 12.74 19.90
N ALA A 56 -17.56 12.76 19.73
CA ALA A 56 -16.57 12.41 20.77
C ALA A 56 -16.57 13.41 21.93
N GLN A 57 -16.73 14.71 21.65
CA GLN A 57 -16.76 15.76 22.68
C GLN A 57 -17.93 15.60 23.67
N MET A 58 -19.03 14.98 23.24
CA MET A 58 -20.18 14.72 24.11
C MET A 58 -19.88 13.67 25.20
N VAL A 59 -18.86 12.82 25.02
CA VAL A 59 -18.65 11.63 25.88
C VAL A 59 -18.32 12.00 27.32
N SER A 60 -17.47 13.01 27.53
CA SER A 60 -16.99 13.41 28.86
C SER A 60 -18.10 13.91 29.81
N GLU A 61 -19.19 14.43 29.23
CA GLU A 61 -20.33 14.93 29.99
C GLU A 61 -21.45 13.88 30.17
N ARG A 62 -21.33 12.70 29.55
CA ARG A 62 -22.44 11.72 29.41
C ARG A 62 -22.12 10.33 29.95
N THR A 63 -20.85 9.98 30.13
CA THR A 63 -20.40 8.76 30.83
C THR A 63 -19.14 9.02 31.65
N ASN A 64 -18.95 8.22 32.70
CA ASN A 64 -17.73 8.20 33.52
C ASN A 64 -16.91 6.91 33.32
N GLN A 65 -17.27 6.06 32.35
CA GLN A 65 -16.52 4.86 32.01
C GLN A 65 -15.19 5.24 31.36
N GLN A 66 -14.07 4.91 32.03
CA GLN A 66 -12.74 5.27 31.54
C GLN A 66 -12.47 4.76 30.12
N ALA A 67 -12.98 3.57 29.78
CA ALA A 67 -12.84 2.99 28.45
C ALA A 67 -13.46 3.85 27.33
N PHE A 68 -14.61 4.48 27.60
CA PHE A 68 -15.27 5.38 26.64
C PHE A 68 -14.57 6.73 26.56
N LEU A 69 -14.15 7.28 27.70
CA LEU A 69 -13.34 8.50 27.75
C LEU A 69 -12.02 8.33 26.96
N ASP A 70 -11.39 7.15 27.08
CA ASP A 70 -10.16 6.82 26.38
C ASP A 70 -10.37 6.68 24.87
N VAL A 71 -11.49 6.08 24.43
CA VAL A 71 -11.83 5.97 23.00
C VAL A 71 -12.20 7.33 22.43
N ALA A 72 -13.05 8.10 23.10
CA ALA A 72 -13.46 9.43 22.65
C ALA A 72 -12.27 10.40 22.55
N GLY A 73 -11.41 10.43 23.57
CA GLY A 73 -10.21 11.26 23.56
C GLY A 73 -9.22 10.86 22.46
N ARG A 74 -9.16 9.58 22.08
CA ARG A 74 -8.35 9.12 20.95
C ARG A 74 -8.93 9.55 19.61
N ILE A 75 -10.24 9.37 19.42
CA ILE A 75 -10.95 9.75 18.19
C ILE A 75 -10.84 11.27 17.98
N GLU A 76 -11.12 12.07 19.00
CA GLU A 76 -11.02 13.53 18.89
C GLU A 76 -9.61 13.97 18.49
N ALA A 77 -8.58 13.37 19.10
CA ALA A 77 -7.20 13.68 18.79
C ALA A 77 -6.79 13.22 17.36
N SER A 78 -7.13 11.99 16.96
CA SER A 78 -6.77 11.45 15.64
C SER A 78 -7.48 12.19 14.50
N GLN A 79 -8.80 12.35 14.60
CA GLN A 79 -9.62 12.97 13.56
C GLN A 79 -9.26 14.44 13.35
N LYS A 80 -8.90 15.16 14.42
CA LYS A 80 -8.44 16.56 14.32
C LYS A 80 -7.10 16.66 13.57
N ASP A 81 -6.15 15.78 13.91
CA ASP A 81 -4.85 15.71 13.23
C ASP A 81 -5.00 15.37 11.74
N GLU A 82 -5.97 14.52 11.40
CA GLU A 82 -6.28 14.14 10.02
C GLU A 82 -6.94 15.29 9.25
N ILE A 83 -7.87 16.06 9.84
CA ILE A 83 -8.42 17.30 9.23
C ILE A 83 -7.31 18.28 8.87
N GLU A 84 -6.38 18.51 9.80
CA GLU A 84 -5.26 19.43 9.59
C GLU A 84 -4.36 18.98 8.43
N PHE A 85 -4.10 17.68 8.30
CA PHE A 85 -3.39 17.12 7.15
C PHE A 85 -4.11 17.40 5.84
N MET A 86 -5.41 17.08 5.76
CA MET A 86 -6.19 17.23 4.53
C MET A 86 -6.24 18.69 4.07
N GLN A 87 -6.45 19.62 5.02
CA GLN A 87 -6.44 21.05 4.74
C GLN A 87 -5.09 21.53 4.24
N SER A 88 -4.00 21.06 4.85
CA SER A 88 -2.64 21.41 4.44
C SER A 88 -2.33 20.87 3.04
N TRP A 89 -2.69 19.61 2.77
CA TRP A 89 -2.46 18.97 1.48
C TRP A 89 -3.16 19.73 0.34
N LEU A 90 -4.42 20.16 0.56
CA LEU A 90 -5.20 20.95 -0.39
C LEU A 90 -4.58 22.34 -0.60
N THR A 91 -4.18 23.01 0.48
CA THR A 91 -3.62 24.37 0.44
C THR A 91 -2.27 24.42 -0.27
N GLU A 92 -1.38 23.45 -0.01
CA GLU A 92 -0.06 23.34 -0.66
C GLU A 92 -0.13 23.19 -2.19
N ARG A 93 -1.30 22.79 -2.71
CA ARG A 93 -1.56 22.47 -4.11
C ARG A 93 -2.52 23.48 -4.75
N ASP A 94 -2.71 24.63 -4.12
CA ASP A 94 -3.61 25.72 -4.53
C ASP A 94 -5.07 25.26 -4.75
N GLN A 95 -5.54 24.28 -3.97
CA GLN A 95 -6.90 23.75 -4.03
C GLN A 95 -7.79 24.39 -2.96
N SER A 96 -9.09 24.49 -3.25
CA SER A 96 -10.09 24.95 -2.28
C SER A 96 -10.25 23.97 -1.12
N LEU A 97 -10.49 24.46 0.10
CA LEU A 97 -10.87 23.61 1.24
C LEU A 97 -12.34 23.18 1.20
N VAL A 98 -13.15 23.87 0.40
CA VAL A 98 -14.58 23.61 0.26
C VAL A 98 -14.85 23.10 -1.15
N ALA A 99 -15.57 21.98 -1.25
CA ALA A 99 -16.07 21.50 -2.52
C ALA A 99 -16.94 22.58 -3.18
N THR A 100 -16.70 22.88 -4.46
CA THR A 100 -17.55 23.80 -5.23
C THR A 100 -18.87 23.10 -5.57
N SER A 101 -19.78 23.02 -4.60
CA SER A 101 -21.10 22.43 -4.82
C SER A 101 -21.93 23.34 -5.72
N LYS A 102 -22.37 22.82 -6.87
CA LYS A 102 -23.58 23.33 -7.52
C LYS A 102 -24.78 23.01 -6.62
N PRO A 103 -25.72 23.95 -6.40
CA PRO A 103 -26.76 23.81 -5.40
C PRO A 103 -27.90 22.92 -5.89
N HIS A 104 -28.06 21.72 -5.32
CA HIS A 104 -29.34 21.00 -5.28
C HIS A 104 -29.47 20.27 -3.93
N ASP A 105 -30.27 20.85 -3.01
CA ASP A 105 -30.43 20.44 -1.61
C ASP A 105 -30.89 18.98 -1.38
N HIS A 106 -31.50 18.33 -2.37
CA HIS A 106 -32.00 16.96 -2.20
C HIS A 106 -30.93 15.86 -2.41
N ASP A 107 -29.87 16.12 -3.18
CA ASP A 107 -28.81 15.13 -3.41
C ASP A 107 -27.81 15.04 -2.24
N GLN A 108 -27.59 16.15 -1.50
CA GLN A 108 -26.65 16.17 -0.37
C GLN A 108 -27.08 15.26 0.78
N MET A 109 -28.37 15.23 1.15
CA MET A 109 -28.85 14.35 2.25
C MET A 109 -28.63 12.85 1.95
N LEU A 110 -28.81 12.42 0.69
CA LEU A 110 -28.53 11.04 0.26
C LEU A 110 -27.03 10.77 0.18
N HIS A 111 -26.22 11.76 -0.21
CA HIS A 111 -24.75 11.67 -0.23
C HIS A 111 -24.17 11.47 1.18
N HIS A 112 -24.61 12.25 2.18
CA HIS A 112 -24.10 12.17 3.55
C HIS A 112 -24.43 10.82 4.22
N LYS A 113 -25.66 10.32 4.05
CA LYS A 113 -26.07 9.00 4.59
C LYS A 113 -25.27 7.85 3.98
N ASN A 114 -24.90 7.94 2.71
CA ASN A 114 -24.09 6.92 2.02
C ASN A 114 -22.62 6.88 2.48
N MET A 115 -22.16 7.92 3.19
CA MET A 115 -20.84 8.08 3.81
C MET A 115 -20.84 7.72 5.31
N GLY A 116 -21.91 7.13 5.85
CA GLY A 116 -21.98 6.69 7.25
C GLY A 116 -22.18 7.82 8.28
N MET A 117 -22.37 9.06 7.83
CA MET A 117 -22.64 10.20 8.70
C MET A 117 -23.96 10.02 9.47
N ALA A 118 -23.94 10.39 10.75
CA ALA A 118 -25.15 10.49 11.57
C ALA A 118 -26.06 11.62 11.04
N THR A 119 -27.37 11.38 11.02
CA THR A 119 -28.33 12.44 10.66
C THR A 119 -28.46 13.47 11.78
N LEU A 120 -29.07 14.62 11.46
CA LEU A 120 -29.34 15.65 12.47
C LEU A 120 -30.20 15.11 13.62
N GLU A 121 -31.18 14.27 13.31
CA GLU A 121 -32.04 13.61 14.30
C GLU A 121 -31.25 12.63 15.18
N GLU A 122 -30.33 11.86 14.60
CA GLU A 122 -29.46 10.94 15.35
C GLU A 122 -28.49 11.70 16.27
N MET A 123 -27.90 12.80 15.81
CA MET A 123 -27.05 13.68 16.63
C MET A 123 -27.83 14.32 17.79
N GLN A 124 -29.09 14.72 17.57
CA GLN A 124 -29.96 15.25 18.62
C GLN A 124 -30.36 14.17 19.65
N ALA A 125 -30.62 12.95 19.18
CA ALA A 125 -30.91 11.81 20.04
C ALA A 125 -29.70 11.44 20.90
N LEU A 126 -28.51 11.37 20.30
CA LEU A 126 -27.25 11.14 21.01
C LEU A 126 -27.02 12.20 22.08
N ALA A 127 -27.13 13.49 21.74
CA ALA A 127 -26.93 14.60 22.67
C ALA A 127 -27.91 14.59 23.88
N SER A 128 -29.11 14.04 23.68
CA SER A 128 -30.17 13.94 24.70
C SER A 128 -30.09 12.66 25.54
N SER A 129 -29.27 11.68 25.14
CA SER A 129 -29.07 10.41 25.84
C SER A 129 -28.02 10.53 26.95
N THR A 130 -28.04 9.62 27.93
CA THR A 130 -27.04 9.57 29.03
C THR A 130 -26.73 8.14 29.42
N SER A 131 -25.60 7.91 30.11
CA SER A 131 -25.24 6.61 30.67
C SER A 131 -25.23 5.50 29.60
N THR A 132 -25.71 4.29 29.90
CA THR A 132 -25.69 3.15 28.98
C THR A 132 -26.41 3.38 27.65
N ASP A 133 -27.47 4.20 27.63
CA ASP A 133 -28.18 4.55 26.39
C ASP A 133 -27.30 5.44 25.49
N PHE A 134 -26.53 6.36 26.09
CA PHE A 134 -25.53 7.15 25.38
C PHE A 134 -24.36 6.29 24.88
N GLU A 135 -23.82 5.42 25.73
CA GLU A 135 -22.71 4.53 25.39
C GLU A 135 -23.04 3.65 24.17
N THR A 136 -24.25 3.07 24.15
CA THR A 136 -24.71 2.23 23.05
C THR A 136 -24.91 3.03 21.76
N GLN A 137 -25.54 4.21 21.85
CA GLN A 137 -25.76 5.07 20.67
C GLN A 137 -24.44 5.63 20.13
N PHE A 138 -23.52 6.05 20.99
CA PHE A 138 -22.20 6.53 20.62
C PHE A 138 -21.42 5.47 19.83
N LEU A 139 -21.31 4.24 20.36
CA LEU A 139 -20.60 3.17 19.65
C LEU A 139 -21.28 2.80 18.33
N THR A 140 -22.62 2.72 18.31
CA THR A 140 -23.37 2.37 17.09
C THR A 140 -23.15 3.40 15.98
N LEU A 141 -23.29 4.69 16.31
CA LEU A 141 -23.12 5.78 15.35
C LEU A 141 -21.65 5.91 14.92
N MET A 142 -20.71 5.81 15.86
CA MET A 142 -19.29 5.94 15.55
C MET A 142 -18.74 4.77 14.73
N ILE A 143 -19.21 3.53 14.96
CA ILE A 143 -18.86 2.39 14.10
C ILE A 143 -19.38 2.61 12.67
N ALA A 144 -20.65 2.97 12.51
CA ALA A 144 -21.24 3.24 11.20
C ALA A 144 -20.55 4.40 10.46
N HIS A 145 -20.17 5.44 11.20
CA HIS A 145 -19.39 6.57 10.71
C HIS A 145 -18.04 6.11 10.14
N HIS A 146 -17.29 5.32 10.91
CA HIS A 146 -15.99 4.79 10.49
C HIS A 146 -16.07 3.84 9.30
N GLU A 147 -17.08 2.97 9.23
CA GLU A 147 -17.34 2.13 8.06
C GLU A 147 -17.62 2.97 6.80
N GLY A 148 -18.30 4.10 6.98
CA GLY A 148 -18.52 5.10 5.95
C GLY A 148 -17.22 5.69 5.38
N ALA A 149 -16.28 6.07 6.25
CA ALA A 149 -14.95 6.54 5.85
C ALA A 149 -14.16 5.47 5.06
N LEU A 150 -14.22 4.20 5.49
CA LEU A 150 -13.60 3.08 4.77
C LEU A 150 -14.17 2.89 3.36
N LYS A 151 -15.48 3.12 3.19
CA LYS A 151 -16.15 3.05 1.88
C LYS A 151 -15.74 4.22 0.97
N MET A 152 -15.58 5.43 1.52
CA MET A 152 -15.06 6.58 0.77
C MET A 152 -13.64 6.30 0.25
N VAL A 153 -12.76 5.78 1.11
CA VAL A 153 -11.40 5.33 0.73
C VAL A 153 -11.44 4.28 -0.38
N LYS A 154 -12.27 3.24 -0.23
CA LYS A 154 -12.41 2.18 -1.23
C LYS A 154 -12.91 2.72 -2.58
N THR A 155 -13.73 3.77 -2.56
CA THR A 155 -14.25 4.42 -3.78
C THR A 155 -13.15 5.21 -4.47
N LEU A 156 -12.38 6.01 -3.73
CA LEU A 156 -11.25 6.75 -4.28
C LEU A 156 -10.25 5.82 -4.96
N LEU A 157 -9.85 4.72 -4.30
CA LEU A 157 -8.86 3.77 -4.81
C LEU A 157 -9.31 2.96 -6.05
N LYS A 158 -10.60 3.00 -6.41
CA LYS A 158 -11.10 2.35 -7.63
C LYS A 158 -10.98 3.23 -8.87
N LEU A 159 -10.74 4.53 -8.71
CA LEU A 159 -10.68 5.49 -9.81
C LEU A 159 -9.28 5.44 -10.44
N SER A 160 -9.19 5.13 -11.73
CA SER A 160 -7.93 5.23 -12.47
C SER A 160 -7.52 6.69 -12.52
N GLY A 161 -6.37 7.06 -11.95
CA GLY A 161 -6.00 8.48 -11.87
C GLY A 161 -5.77 9.00 -10.47
N SER A 162 -6.36 8.39 -9.44
CA SER A 162 -6.38 8.89 -8.07
C SER A 162 -5.30 8.26 -7.18
N ALA A 163 -5.02 8.94 -6.07
CA ALA A 163 -4.10 8.55 -5.02
C ALA A 163 -2.69 8.20 -5.55
N PHE A 164 -2.23 8.86 -6.61
CA PHE A 164 -0.86 8.72 -7.12
C PHE A 164 0.15 9.46 -6.26
N ASP A 165 -0.28 10.54 -5.60
CA ASP A 165 0.57 11.36 -4.76
C ASP A 165 0.98 10.53 -3.54
N PRO A 166 2.28 10.25 -3.36
CA PRO A 166 2.73 9.36 -2.29
C PRO A 166 2.40 9.89 -0.90
N THR A 167 2.14 11.18 -0.75
CA THR A 167 1.70 11.82 0.50
C THR A 167 0.23 11.49 0.77
N LEU A 168 -0.62 11.64 -0.23
CA LEU A 168 -2.05 11.32 -0.18
C LEU A 168 -2.35 9.82 -0.11
N TYR A 169 -1.71 8.99 -0.94
CA TYR A 169 -1.89 7.54 -0.94
C TYR A 169 -1.69 6.95 0.44
N GLN A 170 -0.69 7.49 1.14
CA GLN A 170 -0.46 7.12 2.50
C GLN A 170 -1.57 7.60 3.43
N PHE A 171 -1.94 8.89 3.40
CA PHE A 171 -3.01 9.39 4.26
C PHE A 171 -4.27 8.53 4.14
N ILE A 172 -4.64 8.13 2.92
CA ILE A 172 -5.76 7.21 2.65
C ILE A 172 -5.54 5.85 3.32
N THR A 173 -4.32 5.32 3.29
CA THR A 173 -3.95 4.04 3.92
C THR A 173 -3.96 4.12 5.45
N ASP A 174 -3.47 5.23 6.02
CA ASP A 174 -3.42 5.48 7.46
C ASP A 174 -4.85 5.64 8.00
N LEU A 175 -5.65 6.50 7.37
CA LEU A 175 -7.07 6.68 7.65
C LEU A 175 -7.81 5.33 7.59
N LYS A 176 -7.56 4.48 6.59
CA LYS A 176 -8.13 3.13 6.53
C LYS A 176 -7.77 2.27 7.76
N ASN A 177 -6.50 2.26 8.17
CA ASN A 177 -6.03 1.41 9.25
C ASN A 177 -6.46 1.92 10.64
N GLU A 178 -6.48 3.24 10.83
CA GLU A 178 -6.93 3.88 12.06
C GLU A 178 -8.42 3.67 12.26
N GLN A 179 -9.23 3.96 11.24
CA GLN A 179 -10.67 3.74 11.29
C GLN A 179 -10.99 2.25 11.56
N GLN A 180 -10.27 1.31 10.94
CA GLN A 180 -10.45 -0.13 11.24
C GLN A 180 -10.01 -0.51 12.66
N THR A 181 -8.96 0.11 13.19
CA THR A 181 -8.50 -0.15 14.57
C THR A 181 -9.48 0.42 15.59
N GLU A 182 -10.02 1.61 15.32
CA GLU A 182 -11.04 2.23 16.16
C GLU A 182 -12.35 1.42 16.10
N ILE A 183 -12.77 0.94 14.92
CA ILE A 183 -13.86 -0.05 14.81
C ILE A 183 -13.55 -1.27 15.68
N ASN A 184 -12.39 -1.90 15.55
CA ASN A 184 -12.06 -3.08 16.33
C ASN A 184 -12.03 -2.80 17.84
N ARG A 185 -11.58 -1.61 18.28
CA ARG A 185 -11.62 -1.22 19.70
C ARG A 185 -13.04 -0.97 20.18
N MET A 186 -13.86 -0.30 19.38
CA MET A 186 -15.27 -0.08 19.68
C MET A 186 -16.04 -1.40 19.70
N ASP A 187 -15.75 -2.32 18.78
CA ASP A 187 -16.22 -3.71 18.77
C ASP A 187 -15.71 -4.48 19.98
N ILE A 188 -14.47 -4.26 20.42
CA ILE A 188 -13.92 -4.85 21.65
C ILE A 188 -14.50 -4.19 22.89
N LEU A 189 -14.94 -2.93 22.88
CA LEU A 189 -15.69 -2.35 24.01
C LEU A 189 -17.12 -2.88 24.03
N LEU A 190 -17.71 -3.04 22.85
CA LEU A 190 -19.01 -3.66 22.63
C LEU A 190 -18.98 -5.15 23.02
N ALA A 191 -17.89 -5.86 22.71
CA ALA A 191 -17.64 -7.28 23.01
C ALA A 191 -16.93 -7.50 24.36
N GLY A 192 -16.34 -6.45 24.95
CA GLY A 192 -15.56 -6.37 26.20
C GLY A 192 -16.40 -6.58 27.46
N LEU A 193 -17.62 -7.02 27.23
CA LEU A 193 -18.39 -7.92 28.08
C LEU A 193 -17.80 -9.35 28.14
N SER A 194 -16.58 -9.63 27.65
CA SER A 194 -15.99 -10.98 27.54
C SER A 194 -14.46 -11.02 27.81
N THR A 195 -13.90 -12.18 28.22
CA THR A 195 -12.56 -12.35 28.85
C THR A 195 -11.64 -13.40 28.17
N ASP A 196 -10.66 -13.00 27.33
CA ASP A 196 -9.64 -13.88 26.71
C ASP A 196 -8.19 -13.47 27.08
N PRO A 197 -7.32 -14.43 27.51
CA PRO A 197 -5.96 -14.17 27.99
C PRO A 197 -4.85 -13.97 26.94
N ARG A 198 -5.14 -13.89 25.62
CA ARG A 198 -4.09 -13.67 24.59
C ARG A 198 -3.62 -12.22 24.42
N ALA A 199 -4.08 -11.29 25.26
CA ALA A 199 -3.88 -9.85 25.09
C ALA A 199 -2.52 -9.28 25.59
N GLY A 200 -1.48 -10.11 25.81
CA GLY A 200 -0.31 -9.73 26.64
C GLY A 200 1.11 -9.79 26.03
N LEU A 201 1.30 -9.97 24.72
CA LEU A 201 2.64 -10.01 24.10
C LEU A 201 3.18 -8.62 23.74
N ALA A 202 4.49 -8.39 23.90
CA ALA A 202 5.16 -7.10 23.64
C ALA A 202 5.94 -7.10 22.31
N ALA A 203 5.73 -6.07 21.48
CA ALA A 203 6.41 -5.87 20.21
C ALA A 203 7.78 -5.15 20.35
N GLY A 204 8.72 -5.40 19.42
CA GLY A 204 10.03 -4.74 19.38
C GLY A 204 10.70 -4.85 17.98
N PHE A 205 11.44 -3.83 17.53
CA PHE A 205 12.07 -3.84 16.19
C PHE A 205 13.38 -4.65 16.14
N ARG A 206 14.11 -4.73 17.27
CA ARG A 206 15.37 -5.49 17.40
C ARG A 206 15.33 -6.55 18.51
N ASP A 207 14.24 -6.59 19.27
CA ASP A 207 14.11 -7.24 20.56
C ASP A 207 12.67 -7.70 20.83
N ALA A 208 11.86 -7.90 19.78
CA ALA A 208 10.57 -8.56 19.93
C ALA A 208 10.75 -9.91 20.64
N ALA A 209 9.81 -10.27 21.51
CA ALA A 209 9.77 -11.61 22.07
C ALA A 209 9.55 -12.61 20.92
N GLU A 210 10.52 -13.50 20.69
CA GLU A 210 10.48 -14.49 19.62
C GLU A 210 9.90 -15.82 20.12
N ALA A 211 9.15 -16.50 19.26
CA ALA A 211 8.75 -17.88 19.46
C ALA A 211 9.10 -18.68 18.20
N ALA A 212 9.88 -19.74 18.38
CA ALA A 212 10.25 -20.66 17.30
C ALA A 212 9.97 -22.10 17.76
N HIS A 213 9.46 -22.93 16.85
CA HIS A 213 9.23 -24.34 17.08
C HIS A 213 10.07 -25.16 16.08
N ASN A 214 10.95 -26.03 16.57
CA ASN A 214 11.89 -26.83 15.77
C ASN A 214 12.85 -26.04 14.86
N MET A 215 13.16 -24.78 15.20
CA MET A 215 14.15 -23.95 14.50
C MET A 215 15.20 -23.42 15.47
N THR A 216 16.44 -23.21 14.99
CA THR A 216 17.52 -22.54 15.74
C THR A 216 17.90 -21.25 15.03
N LEU A 217 17.79 -20.11 15.73
CA LEU A 217 18.24 -18.82 15.21
C LEU A 217 19.77 -18.80 15.08
N GLN A 218 20.31 -18.64 13.87
CA GLN A 218 21.76 -18.54 13.65
C GLN A 218 22.28 -17.10 13.71
N ALA A 219 21.55 -16.15 13.12
CA ALA A 219 21.90 -14.73 13.14
C ALA A 219 20.68 -13.86 12.83
N SER A 220 20.66 -12.66 13.39
CA SER A 220 19.77 -11.56 13.00
C SER A 220 20.64 -10.44 12.42
N LEU A 221 20.33 -10.01 11.19
CA LEU A 221 21.10 -9.00 10.45
C LEU A 221 20.22 -7.79 10.10
N PRO A 222 20.75 -6.56 10.17
CA PRO A 222 20.03 -5.38 9.70
C PRO A 222 19.93 -5.37 8.15
N LYS A 223 18.97 -4.60 7.62
CA LYS A 223 18.88 -4.35 6.17
C LYS A 223 20.18 -3.71 5.64
N PRO A 224 20.61 -4.06 4.41
CA PRO A 224 21.83 -3.52 3.84
C PRO A 224 21.65 -2.09 3.31
N PRO A 225 22.73 -1.29 3.19
CA PRO A 225 22.67 0.07 2.65
C PRO A 225 21.95 0.15 1.29
N GLY A 226 21.08 1.15 1.11
CA GLY A 226 20.27 1.31 -0.11
C GLY A 226 18.96 0.52 -0.13
N PHE A 227 18.74 -0.38 0.83
CA PHE A 227 17.50 -1.15 1.01
C PHE A 227 16.77 -0.81 2.31
N PHE A 228 17.07 0.36 2.86
CA PHE A 228 16.32 1.00 3.92
C PHE A 228 16.57 2.49 3.82
N ASP A 229 15.66 3.29 4.37
CA ASP A 229 15.89 4.71 4.54
C ASP A 229 16.87 4.93 5.71
N PRO A 230 18.08 5.50 5.49
CA PRO A 230 19.05 5.75 6.57
C PRO A 230 18.52 6.64 7.69
N ASN A 231 17.56 7.51 7.38
CA ASN A 231 16.89 8.38 8.34
C ASN A 231 15.72 7.69 9.06
N ASN A 232 15.39 6.46 8.64
CA ASN A 232 14.31 5.66 9.17
C ASN A 232 14.58 4.13 9.06
N PRO A 233 15.62 3.62 9.76
CA PRO A 233 16.13 2.26 9.56
C PRO A 233 15.16 1.16 10.02
N SER A 234 14.25 1.51 10.92
CA SER A 234 13.19 0.65 11.42
C SER A 234 11.93 0.67 10.56
N GLY A 235 11.95 1.44 9.46
CA GLY A 235 10.74 1.70 8.68
C GLY A 235 9.64 2.30 9.54
N LEU A 236 10.01 3.02 10.60
CA LEU A 236 9.05 3.68 11.46
C LEU A 236 8.39 4.81 10.67
N PRO A 237 7.17 5.15 11.02
CA PRO A 237 6.60 6.36 10.48
C PRO A 237 7.52 7.60 10.69
N PRO A 238 7.65 8.51 9.71
CA PRO A 238 8.50 9.70 9.81
C PRO A 238 8.11 10.63 10.97
N LEU A 239 9.05 11.42 11.49
CA LEU A 239 8.77 12.42 12.53
C LEU A 239 7.94 13.59 11.97
N ARG A 240 6.99 14.11 12.75
CA ARG A 240 6.27 15.35 12.44
C ARG A 240 7.26 16.52 12.34
N ALA A 241 7.02 17.44 11.41
CA ALA A 241 7.85 18.64 11.25
C ALA A 241 7.68 19.58 12.45
N LYS A 242 8.78 20.20 12.93
CA LYS A 242 8.72 21.24 13.96
C LYS A 242 8.16 22.53 13.34
N GLN A 243 7.05 23.03 13.91
CA GLN A 243 6.48 24.33 13.57
C GLN A 243 7.52 25.45 13.73
N SER A 244 7.75 26.24 12.68
CA SER A 244 8.42 27.54 12.80
C SER A 244 7.35 28.63 12.86
N ASP A 245 7.27 29.30 14.02
CA ASP A 245 6.32 30.38 14.31
C ASP A 245 6.50 31.59 13.39
N LYS A 246 5.71 31.71 12.31
CA LYS A 246 5.27 33.01 11.75
C LYS A 246 3.91 32.88 11.07
N ALA A 247 2.85 33.17 11.82
CA ALA A 247 1.50 33.35 11.29
C ALA A 247 1.40 34.65 10.47
N ALA A 248 0.80 34.58 9.28
CA ALA A 248 0.26 35.71 8.55
C ALA A 248 -1.24 35.89 8.89
N PRO A 249 -1.83 37.08 8.77
CA PRO A 249 -3.11 37.40 9.39
C PRO A 249 -4.31 36.86 8.59
N ASP A 250 -5.26 36.29 9.36
CA ASP A 250 -6.52 35.67 8.94
C ASP A 250 -7.50 36.69 8.34
N THR A 251 -7.93 36.46 7.10
CA THR A 251 -8.99 37.23 6.40
C THR A 251 -10.10 36.30 5.89
N SER A 252 -10.39 35.22 6.61
CA SER A 252 -11.42 34.27 6.21
C SER A 252 -12.82 34.64 6.73
N TRP A 253 -13.84 34.25 5.96
CA TRP A 253 -15.28 34.33 6.26
C TRP A 253 -15.66 33.73 7.63
N PHE A 254 -14.79 32.89 8.22
CA PHE A 254 -14.95 32.36 9.57
C PHE A 254 -15.08 33.46 10.63
N ALA A 255 -14.42 34.61 10.48
CA ALA A 255 -14.57 35.72 11.42
C ALA A 255 -16.00 36.28 11.49
N GLN A 256 -16.85 36.03 10.46
CA GLN A 256 -18.23 36.51 10.41
C GLN A 256 -19.26 35.51 10.93
N THR A 257 -18.97 34.20 10.89
CA THR A 257 -19.91 33.15 11.34
C THR A 257 -19.72 32.77 12.82
N THR A 258 -18.54 33.00 13.41
CA THR A 258 -18.32 32.80 14.86
C THR A 258 -19.14 33.77 15.72
N HIS A 259 -19.58 34.91 15.14
CA HIS A 259 -20.39 35.90 15.86
C HIS A 259 -21.81 35.41 16.20
N TRP A 260 -22.34 34.44 15.45
CA TRP A 260 -23.68 33.87 15.70
C TRP A 260 -23.67 32.78 16.78
N PHE A 261 -22.56 32.04 16.93
CA PHE A 261 -22.44 30.96 17.93
C PHE A 261 -21.96 31.47 19.30
N GLN A 262 -21.18 32.54 19.36
CA GLN A 262 -20.73 33.13 20.63
C GLN A 262 -21.84 33.85 21.43
N GLN A 263 -22.99 34.14 20.83
CA GLN A 263 -24.11 34.80 21.53
C GLN A 263 -25.06 33.84 22.26
N LEU A 264 -24.89 32.53 22.09
CA LEU A 264 -25.78 31.52 22.69
C LEU A 264 -25.13 30.70 23.82
N ALA A 265 -23.83 30.88 24.07
CA ALA A 265 -23.10 30.17 25.12
C ALA A 265 -22.24 31.14 25.98
N SER A 266 -22.87 31.59 27.06
CA SER A 266 -22.28 32.07 28.33
C SER A 266 -21.81 33.54 28.46
N PRO A 267 -22.16 34.21 29.58
CA PRO A 267 -21.55 35.46 30.01
C PRO A 267 -20.26 35.23 30.81
N GLU A 268 -19.26 36.07 30.51
CA GLU A 268 -18.11 36.46 31.34
C GLU A 268 -17.02 35.43 31.64
N GLY A 269 -15.77 35.83 31.35
CA GLY A 269 -14.58 35.23 31.93
C GLY A 269 -13.31 35.32 31.10
N ASN A 270 -12.79 36.52 30.87
CA ASN A 270 -11.40 36.73 30.46
C ASN A 270 -10.47 36.03 31.48
N LEU A 271 -9.50 35.24 31.03
CA LEU A 271 -8.21 35.12 31.71
C LEU A 271 -7.11 34.72 30.70
N GLU A 272 -6.05 35.49 30.77
CA GLU A 272 -4.83 35.51 29.98
C GLU A 272 -3.75 34.56 30.55
N HIS A 273 -2.65 34.39 29.79
CA HIS A 273 -1.34 33.78 30.12
C HIS A 273 -1.25 32.25 29.87
N GLY A 274 -0.18 31.69 29.33
CA GLY A 274 1.15 32.20 28.98
C GLY A 274 1.94 31.04 28.36
N ARG A 275 2.87 31.36 27.46
CA ARG A 275 3.77 30.41 26.81
C ARG A 275 4.77 29.84 27.81
N ASP A 276 4.90 28.52 27.86
CA ASP A 276 6.14 27.84 28.23
C ASP A 276 6.40 26.72 27.21
N SER A 277 7.44 26.94 26.40
CA SER A 277 7.98 25.99 25.44
C SER A 277 9.04 25.13 26.13
N GLU A 278 8.66 23.94 26.58
CA GLU A 278 9.62 22.86 26.83
C GLU A 278 9.70 21.99 25.56
N ASP A 279 10.90 21.89 24.99
CA ASP A 279 11.25 21.09 23.82
C ASP A 279 10.88 19.60 24.03
N LYS A 280 9.66 19.23 23.65
CA LYS A 280 9.27 17.82 23.50
C LYS A 280 9.90 17.26 22.22
N PRO A 281 10.42 16.01 22.22
CA PRO A 281 10.84 15.33 20.99
C PRO A 281 9.66 15.31 20.01
N SER A 282 9.90 15.60 18.73
CA SER A 282 8.82 15.60 17.72
C SER A 282 8.12 14.24 17.69
N GLU A 283 6.79 14.26 17.66
CA GLU A 283 5.97 13.05 17.60
C GLU A 283 6.17 12.32 16.26
N ARG A 284 6.15 10.98 16.28
CA ARG A 284 6.34 10.10 15.10
C ARG A 284 4.98 9.81 14.43
N SER A 285 4.97 9.74 13.10
CA SER A 285 3.80 9.51 12.20
C SER A 285 3.12 8.15 12.42
N LYS A 286 2.10 7.80 11.64
CA LYS A 286 1.42 6.49 11.64
C LYS A 286 1.56 5.69 10.33
N ARG A 287 2.40 6.13 9.37
CA ARG A 287 2.76 5.37 8.15
C ARG A 287 3.35 3.99 8.43
N SER A 288 2.81 2.93 7.83
CA SER A 288 3.68 1.80 7.47
C SER A 288 4.65 2.25 6.36
N PRO A 289 5.93 1.87 6.42
CA PRO A 289 6.94 2.34 5.48
C PRO A 289 6.59 1.87 4.05
N LEU A 290 7.08 2.57 3.03
CA LEU A 290 6.98 2.11 1.64
C LEU A 290 7.39 0.62 1.57
N LEU A 291 6.48 -0.26 1.14
CA LEU A 291 6.79 -1.68 0.90
C LEU A 291 7.89 -1.87 -0.15
N SER A 292 8.34 -0.79 -0.81
CA SER A 292 9.52 -0.73 -1.65
C SER A 292 10.66 -1.61 -1.11
N PHE A 293 10.96 -1.54 0.19
CA PHE A 293 12.04 -2.32 0.80
C PHE A 293 11.59 -3.57 1.58
N SER A 294 10.33 -3.96 1.46
CA SER A 294 9.84 -5.21 2.04
C SER A 294 10.32 -6.35 1.18
N TYR A 295 10.93 -7.34 1.82
CA TYR A 295 11.29 -8.58 1.15
C TYR A 295 10.03 -9.38 0.87
N THR A 296 9.93 -9.87 -0.36
CA THR A 296 8.72 -10.51 -0.89
C THR A 296 8.93 -11.99 -1.11
N ASP A 297 10.14 -12.37 -1.53
CA ASP A 297 10.49 -13.74 -1.85
C ASP A 297 11.99 -14.02 -1.66
N MET A 298 12.35 -15.29 -1.59
CA MET A 298 13.72 -15.75 -1.41
C MET A 298 14.03 -16.98 -2.26
N ALA A 299 15.19 -16.95 -2.94
CA ALA A 299 15.73 -18.09 -3.67
C ALA A 299 17.11 -18.47 -3.14
N PHE A 300 17.40 -19.77 -3.14
CA PHE A 300 18.67 -20.33 -2.66
C PHE A 300 19.35 -21.11 -3.80
N SER A 301 20.66 -20.98 -3.91
CA SER A 301 21.49 -21.81 -4.78
C SER A 301 22.84 -22.05 -4.09
N ALA A 302 23.07 -23.28 -3.61
CA ALA A 302 24.23 -23.60 -2.77
C ALA A 302 24.40 -22.63 -1.58
N ASP A 303 25.45 -21.82 -1.57
CA ASP A 303 25.77 -20.80 -0.56
C ASP A 303 25.30 -19.39 -0.93
N LEU A 304 24.50 -19.24 -1.99
CA LEU A 304 23.88 -17.99 -2.42
C LEU A 304 22.41 -17.91 -1.95
N LEU A 305 22.06 -16.77 -1.37
CA LEU A 305 20.69 -16.36 -1.08
C LEU A 305 20.37 -15.08 -1.88
N ALA A 306 19.36 -15.15 -2.74
CA ALA A 306 18.74 -13.98 -3.35
C ALA A 306 17.46 -13.62 -2.59
N VAL A 307 17.32 -12.35 -2.24
CA VAL A 307 16.14 -11.82 -1.54
C VAL A 307 15.52 -10.73 -2.41
N GLY A 308 14.36 -11.02 -2.97
CA GLY A 308 13.60 -10.09 -3.78
C GLY A 308 12.75 -9.13 -2.94
N SER A 309 12.38 -8.01 -3.55
CA SER A 309 11.55 -6.95 -2.96
C SER A 309 10.86 -6.14 -4.05
N TYR A 310 9.92 -5.29 -3.66
CA TYR A 310 9.25 -4.38 -4.60
C TYR A 310 10.20 -3.37 -5.28
N HIS A 311 11.41 -3.16 -4.74
CA HIS A 311 12.41 -2.22 -5.25
C HIS A 311 13.58 -2.89 -5.99
N GLY A 312 13.71 -4.22 -5.90
CA GLY A 312 14.80 -4.96 -6.51
C GLY A 312 15.28 -6.13 -5.65
N ILE A 313 16.55 -6.48 -5.75
CA ILE A 313 17.10 -7.76 -5.24
C ILE A 313 18.33 -7.51 -4.39
N ASN A 314 18.50 -8.28 -3.32
CA ASN A 314 19.77 -8.38 -2.59
C ASN A 314 20.36 -9.78 -2.73
N LEU A 315 21.67 -9.86 -2.93
CA LEU A 315 22.41 -11.12 -2.98
C LEU A 315 23.28 -11.26 -1.74
N TYR A 316 23.19 -12.41 -1.06
CA TYR A 316 23.95 -12.73 0.15
C TYR A 316 24.70 -14.04 -0.01
N LYS A 317 25.92 -14.09 0.53
CA LYS A 317 26.63 -15.35 0.78
C LYS A 317 26.23 -15.90 2.14
N ILE A 318 25.83 -17.17 2.21
CA ILE A 318 25.41 -17.87 3.43
C ILE A 318 26.32 -19.08 3.70
N GLY A 319 26.80 -19.25 4.93
CA GLY A 319 27.70 -20.34 5.30
C GLY A 319 27.29 -20.98 6.62
N THR A 320 27.64 -22.25 6.85
CA THR A 320 27.31 -22.95 8.09
C THR A 320 28.01 -22.29 9.28
N GLY A 321 27.24 -21.71 10.22
CA GLY A 321 27.79 -21.03 11.40
C GLY A 321 28.40 -19.65 11.11
N GLU A 322 28.28 -19.16 9.88
CA GLU A 322 28.73 -17.83 9.48
C GLU A 322 27.54 -16.89 9.32
N ARG A 323 27.76 -15.59 9.58
CA ARG A 323 26.73 -14.57 9.33
C ARG A 323 26.59 -14.38 7.81
N PRO A 324 25.35 -14.28 7.28
CA PRO A 324 25.17 -13.91 5.88
C PRO A 324 25.91 -12.61 5.53
N ALA A 325 26.66 -12.62 4.44
CA ALA A 325 27.42 -11.47 3.96
C ALA A 325 26.76 -10.90 2.71
N LEU A 326 26.37 -9.62 2.72
CA LEU A 326 25.82 -8.98 1.52
C LEU A 326 26.90 -8.91 0.43
N ILE A 327 26.56 -9.36 -0.77
CA ILE A 327 27.40 -9.32 -1.96
C ILE A 327 27.08 -8.09 -2.80
N SER A 328 25.80 -7.87 -3.12
CA SER A 328 25.35 -6.71 -3.91
C SER A 328 23.88 -6.37 -3.68
N SER A 329 23.52 -5.13 -3.99
CA SER A 329 22.19 -4.56 -3.86
C SER A 329 21.73 -4.03 -5.23
N ILE A 330 20.71 -4.64 -5.83
CA ILE A 330 20.22 -4.30 -7.18
C ILE A 330 18.91 -3.52 -7.07
N VAL A 331 18.90 -2.27 -7.54
CA VAL A 331 17.74 -1.39 -7.60
C VAL A 331 17.10 -1.48 -9.00
N CYS A 332 15.99 -2.21 -9.09
CA CYS A 332 15.14 -2.32 -10.28
C CYS A 332 13.68 -2.29 -9.83
N PRO A 333 13.08 -1.11 -9.72
CA PRO A 333 11.66 -1.00 -9.37
C PRO A 333 10.78 -1.74 -10.39
N GLY A 334 9.68 -2.29 -9.88
CA GLY A 334 8.75 -3.09 -10.67
C GLY A 334 7.71 -3.84 -9.84
N GLY A 335 7.87 -3.87 -8.52
CA GLY A 335 6.97 -4.59 -7.63
C GLY A 335 7.07 -6.11 -7.76
N GLN A 336 6.35 -6.83 -6.88
CA GLN A 336 6.40 -8.29 -6.71
C GLN A 336 7.76 -8.77 -6.24
N GLY A 337 8.75 -8.87 -7.12
CA GLY A 337 10.10 -9.27 -6.73
C GLY A 337 10.22 -10.75 -6.37
N ASP A 338 9.32 -11.60 -6.84
CA ASP A 338 9.44 -13.05 -6.75
C ASP A 338 10.68 -13.49 -7.55
N VAL A 339 11.52 -14.35 -6.96
CA VAL A 339 12.84 -14.68 -7.49
C VAL A 339 13.06 -16.18 -7.64
N SER A 340 13.71 -16.57 -8.75
CA SER A 340 14.24 -17.93 -8.93
C SER A 340 15.69 -17.87 -9.39
N ILE A 341 16.50 -18.85 -9.00
CA ILE A 341 17.89 -19.01 -9.46
C ILE A 341 18.01 -20.30 -10.28
N VAL A 342 18.56 -20.20 -11.49
CA VAL A 342 18.83 -21.34 -12.38
C VAL A 342 20.22 -21.19 -12.98
N GLY A 343 21.19 -21.96 -12.48
CA GLY A 343 22.59 -21.80 -12.87
C GLY A 343 23.09 -20.38 -12.55
N ASP A 344 23.63 -19.70 -13.56
CA ASP A 344 24.12 -18.32 -13.48
C ASP A 344 23.03 -17.27 -13.78
N LEU A 345 21.76 -17.66 -13.85
CA LEU A 345 20.65 -16.76 -14.11
C LEU A 345 19.76 -16.58 -12.88
N LEU A 346 19.33 -15.33 -12.66
CA LEU A 346 18.31 -14.96 -11.69
C LEU A 346 17.11 -14.37 -12.42
N LEU A 347 15.94 -14.91 -12.13
CA LEU A 347 14.66 -14.47 -12.66
C LEU A 347 13.93 -13.60 -11.64
N MET A 348 13.25 -12.54 -12.07
CA MET A 348 12.48 -11.67 -11.19
C MET A 348 11.13 -11.29 -11.81
N SER A 349 10.06 -11.49 -11.06
CA SER A 349 8.70 -11.06 -11.41
C SER A 349 8.51 -9.56 -11.22
N VAL A 350 7.86 -8.92 -12.20
CA VAL A 350 7.54 -7.49 -12.22
C VAL A 350 6.12 -7.27 -12.74
N GLU A 351 5.32 -6.54 -11.98
CA GLU A 351 3.91 -6.33 -12.31
C GLU A 351 3.46 -4.87 -12.24
N ASP A 352 4.16 -4.05 -11.47
CA ASP A 352 3.85 -2.65 -11.24
C ASP A 352 4.09 -1.84 -12.53
N ASN A 353 3.18 -0.92 -12.80
CA ASN A 353 3.30 0.05 -13.88
C ASN A 353 4.57 0.91 -13.78
N ARG A 354 5.14 1.10 -12.58
CA ARG A 354 6.41 1.81 -12.39
C ARG A 354 7.62 1.06 -12.96
N GLY A 355 7.49 -0.22 -13.26
CA GLY A 355 8.56 -1.01 -13.87
C GLY A 355 9.01 -0.37 -15.19
N ARG A 356 10.33 -0.18 -15.33
CA ARG A 356 10.95 0.31 -16.56
C ARG A 356 11.86 -0.73 -17.20
N VAL A 357 11.92 -0.71 -18.52
CA VAL A 357 12.80 -1.57 -19.34
C VAL A 357 14.26 -1.37 -18.95
N ASP A 358 14.63 -0.15 -18.58
CA ASP A 358 15.98 0.27 -18.21
C ASP A 358 16.25 0.29 -16.70
N CYS A 359 15.33 -0.24 -15.87
CA CYS A 359 15.33 -0.07 -14.42
C CYS A 359 15.45 1.38 -13.94
N GLY A 360 15.08 2.34 -14.80
CA GLY A 360 15.04 3.75 -14.47
C GLY A 360 14.17 4.03 -13.25
N LEU A 361 14.48 5.11 -12.58
CA LEU A 361 13.85 5.53 -11.34
C LEU A 361 12.80 6.63 -11.55
N GLN A 362 12.77 7.23 -12.73
CA GLN A 362 11.92 8.35 -13.11
C GLN A 362 10.41 8.01 -13.20
N GLY A 363 10.01 6.75 -12.96
CA GLY A 363 8.64 6.28 -13.13
C GLY A 363 8.15 6.38 -14.58
N ILE A 364 6.84 6.18 -14.79
CA ILE A 364 6.17 6.32 -16.10
C ILE A 364 4.75 6.86 -15.87
N SER A 365 4.51 8.07 -16.36
CA SER A 365 3.22 8.78 -16.29
C SER A 365 2.28 8.51 -17.46
N ASP A 366 2.83 8.13 -18.63
CA ASP A 366 2.05 7.99 -19.86
C ASP A 366 1.21 6.71 -19.85
N ASP A 367 -0.06 6.80 -20.23
CA ASP A 367 -0.98 5.65 -20.29
C ASP A 367 -0.52 4.56 -21.28
N ILE A 368 0.20 4.94 -22.34
CA ILE A 368 0.88 4.03 -23.28
C ILE A 368 2.36 4.43 -23.29
N SER A 369 3.26 3.52 -22.92
CA SER A 369 4.70 3.81 -22.92
C SER A 369 5.54 2.64 -23.40
N THR A 370 6.48 2.92 -24.31
CA THR A 370 7.51 1.96 -24.74
C THR A 370 8.58 1.74 -23.68
N GLU A 371 8.64 2.61 -22.67
CA GLU A 371 9.60 2.49 -21.56
C GLU A 371 9.08 1.58 -20.45
N ARG A 372 7.77 1.26 -20.45
CA ARG A 372 7.09 0.47 -19.41
C ARG A 372 7.42 -0.99 -19.50
N PHE A 373 7.84 -1.55 -18.37
CA PHE A 373 8.10 -2.97 -18.21
C PHE A 373 7.15 -3.60 -17.19
N ARG A 374 6.50 -4.68 -17.59
CA ARG A 374 5.77 -5.64 -16.75
C ARG A 374 5.96 -7.03 -17.34
N GLY A 375 6.41 -7.98 -16.54
CA GLY A 375 6.71 -9.34 -16.98
C GLY A 375 7.92 -9.88 -16.24
N LEU A 376 8.72 -10.70 -16.90
CA LEU A 376 9.84 -11.42 -16.27
C LEU A 376 11.18 -10.76 -16.61
N ARG A 377 11.94 -10.30 -15.61
CA ARG A 377 13.34 -9.87 -15.79
C ARG A 377 14.28 -11.05 -15.67
N ILE A 378 15.40 -10.99 -16.40
CA ILE A 378 16.43 -12.02 -16.40
C ILE A 378 17.79 -11.35 -16.17
N PHE A 379 18.44 -11.71 -15.08
CA PHE A 379 19.75 -11.21 -14.69
C PHE A 379 20.80 -12.32 -14.82
N ASP A 380 21.95 -11.98 -15.38
CA ASP A 380 23.17 -12.78 -15.27
C ASP A 380 23.84 -12.43 -13.94
N ILE A 381 24.02 -13.45 -13.11
CA ILE A 381 24.61 -13.38 -11.78
C ILE A 381 25.94 -14.13 -11.70
N SER A 382 26.56 -14.50 -12.83
CA SER A 382 27.91 -15.09 -12.88
C SER A 382 28.95 -14.22 -12.16
N ASN A 383 28.77 -12.90 -12.22
CA ASN A 383 29.43 -11.94 -11.34
C ASN A 383 28.43 -11.38 -10.32
N LEU A 384 28.39 -12.00 -9.14
CA LEU A 384 27.50 -11.64 -8.04
C LEU A 384 27.69 -10.20 -7.53
N GLU A 385 28.86 -9.59 -7.74
CA GLU A 385 29.10 -8.19 -7.33
C GLU A 385 28.61 -7.19 -8.36
N ARG A 386 28.45 -7.60 -9.64
CA ARG A 386 27.91 -6.76 -10.71
C ARG A 386 26.94 -7.50 -11.62
N PRO A 387 25.76 -7.91 -11.11
CA PRO A 387 24.74 -8.52 -11.94
C PRO A 387 24.28 -7.60 -13.07
N ILE A 388 23.98 -8.20 -14.22
CA ILE A 388 23.58 -7.49 -15.44
C ILE A 388 22.21 -8.00 -15.86
N GLN A 389 21.27 -7.11 -16.14
CA GLN A 389 20.04 -7.50 -16.81
C GLN A 389 20.41 -7.95 -18.24
N VAL A 390 20.24 -9.23 -18.56
CA VAL A 390 20.62 -9.82 -19.87
C VAL A 390 19.42 -10.10 -20.75
N GLY A 391 18.22 -10.19 -20.17
CA GLY A 391 16.99 -10.41 -20.88
C GLY A 391 15.78 -9.90 -20.10
N GLN A 392 14.66 -9.78 -20.80
CA GLN A 392 13.37 -9.45 -20.20
C GLN A 392 12.26 -9.92 -21.13
N VAL A 393 11.12 -10.34 -20.57
CA VAL A 393 9.94 -10.76 -21.34
C VAL A 393 8.76 -9.90 -20.91
N GLN A 394 8.24 -9.10 -21.84
CA GLN A 394 7.05 -8.28 -21.63
C GLN A 394 5.80 -9.15 -21.75
N THR A 395 4.90 -9.06 -20.79
CA THR A 395 3.63 -9.80 -20.80
C THR A 395 2.45 -8.85 -20.72
N CYS A 396 1.28 -9.34 -21.16
CA CYS A 396 0.08 -8.53 -21.20
C CYS A 396 -0.46 -8.13 -19.83
N ARG A 397 -0.10 -8.87 -18.79
CA ARG A 397 -0.59 -8.68 -17.41
C ARG A 397 0.52 -8.64 -16.37
N GLY A 398 1.77 -8.46 -16.79
CA GLY A 398 2.92 -8.53 -15.90
C GLY A 398 3.25 -9.94 -15.43
N SER A 399 4.14 -10.00 -14.46
CA SER A 399 4.49 -11.21 -13.71
C SER A 399 4.21 -10.92 -12.25
N HIS A 400 3.12 -11.47 -11.74
CA HIS A 400 2.82 -11.50 -10.31
C HIS A 400 3.77 -12.51 -9.66
N THR A 401 3.70 -13.75 -10.11
CA THR A 401 4.60 -14.83 -9.73
C THR A 401 5.09 -15.58 -10.96
N HIS A 402 6.16 -16.36 -10.80
CA HIS A 402 6.66 -17.25 -11.83
C HIS A 402 7.11 -18.59 -11.23
N SER A 403 7.18 -19.62 -12.07
CA SER A 403 7.65 -20.95 -11.67
C SER A 403 8.54 -21.53 -12.74
N VAL A 404 9.77 -21.90 -12.37
CA VAL A 404 10.66 -22.66 -13.25
C VAL A 404 10.17 -24.10 -13.32
N VAL A 405 9.80 -24.55 -14.52
CA VAL A 405 9.15 -25.85 -14.75
C VAL A 405 10.16 -26.88 -15.25
N ALA A 406 11.09 -26.46 -16.11
CA ALA A 406 12.14 -27.31 -16.65
C ALA A 406 13.38 -26.47 -16.95
N SER A 407 14.56 -27.08 -16.84
CA SER A 407 15.83 -26.49 -17.24
C SER A 407 16.76 -27.57 -17.76
N ASP A 408 17.42 -27.31 -18.88
CA ASP A 408 18.49 -28.12 -19.46
C ASP A 408 19.65 -27.21 -19.94
N ASP A 409 20.66 -27.78 -20.60
CA ASP A 409 21.83 -27.03 -21.09
C ASP A 409 21.50 -26.05 -22.24
N GLU A 410 20.32 -26.14 -22.84
CA GLU A 410 19.88 -25.30 -23.96
C GLU A 410 18.90 -24.22 -23.52
N ARG A 411 17.94 -24.56 -22.64
CA ARG A 411 16.82 -23.68 -22.31
C ARG A 411 16.24 -23.89 -20.90
N ILE A 412 15.59 -22.85 -20.41
CA ILE A 412 14.76 -22.84 -19.20
C ILE A 412 13.31 -22.56 -19.62
N ILE A 413 12.37 -23.33 -19.09
CA ILE A 413 10.94 -23.14 -19.27
C ILE A 413 10.34 -22.60 -17.97
N VAL A 414 9.64 -21.47 -18.08
CA VAL A 414 9.03 -20.76 -16.96
C VAL A 414 7.55 -20.60 -17.22
N TYR A 415 6.72 -20.93 -16.25
CA TYR A 415 5.31 -20.54 -16.25
C TYR A 415 5.18 -19.22 -15.51
N ASN A 416 4.57 -18.24 -16.18
CA ASN A 416 4.37 -16.90 -15.66
C ASN A 416 2.88 -16.65 -15.42
N SER A 417 2.57 -16.14 -14.22
CA SER A 417 1.22 -15.73 -13.84
C SER A 417 1.16 -14.21 -13.68
N GLY A 418 0.34 -13.54 -14.47
CA GLY A 418 0.10 -12.10 -14.38
C GLY A 418 -1.30 -11.79 -13.86
N THR A 419 -1.42 -10.91 -12.86
CA THR A 419 -2.69 -10.52 -12.25
C THR A 419 -3.08 -9.07 -12.60
N SER A 420 -2.12 -8.28 -13.05
CA SER A 420 -2.31 -6.88 -13.47
C SER A 420 -3.36 -6.69 -14.56
N ASN A 421 -3.83 -5.46 -14.72
CA ASN A 421 -4.75 -5.10 -15.80
C ASN A 421 -4.12 -5.37 -17.17
N VAL A 422 -4.92 -5.88 -18.10
CA VAL A 422 -4.50 -6.15 -19.48
C VAL A 422 -4.05 -4.85 -20.14
N ARG A 423 -2.87 -4.87 -20.76
CA ARG A 423 -2.35 -3.69 -21.49
C ARG A 423 -3.22 -3.33 -22.67
N LYS A 424 -3.10 -2.07 -23.09
CA LYS A 424 -3.61 -1.62 -24.39
C LYS A 424 -2.82 -2.28 -25.52
N GLU A 425 -3.49 -2.63 -26.61
CA GLU A 425 -2.82 -3.21 -27.79
C GLU A 425 -1.79 -2.25 -28.39
N GLU A 426 -2.00 -0.94 -28.24
CA GLU A 426 -1.04 0.09 -28.66
C GLU A 426 0.24 0.11 -27.80
N GLU A 427 0.15 -0.33 -26.53
CA GLU A 427 1.32 -0.46 -25.64
C GLU A 427 2.06 -1.79 -25.87
N LEU A 428 1.30 -2.89 -26.03
CA LEU A 428 1.85 -4.19 -26.34
C LEU A 428 0.89 -4.97 -27.25
N ALA A 429 1.31 -5.18 -28.50
CA ALA A 429 0.50 -5.86 -29.49
C ALA A 429 0.10 -7.28 -29.03
N GLY A 430 -1.15 -7.66 -29.27
CA GLY A 430 -1.69 -8.97 -28.87
C GLY A 430 -2.33 -9.00 -27.48
N CYS A 431 -2.30 -7.88 -26.73
CA CYS A 431 -2.98 -7.79 -25.44
C CYS A 431 -4.46 -7.48 -25.59
N VAL A 432 -5.26 -8.54 -25.76
CA VAL A 432 -6.71 -8.43 -25.88
C VAL A 432 -7.36 -8.48 -24.50
N GLY A 433 -8.20 -7.49 -24.19
CA GLY A 433 -8.97 -7.42 -22.95
C GLY A 433 -10.14 -8.42 -22.89
N ASN A 434 -11.12 -8.16 -22.02
CA ASN A 434 -12.31 -9.00 -21.90
C ASN A 434 -13.37 -8.61 -22.93
N ILE A 435 -13.31 -9.20 -24.14
CA ILE A 435 -14.29 -8.99 -25.20
C ILE A 435 -15.18 -10.24 -25.31
N ALA A 436 -16.51 -10.05 -25.26
CA ALA A 436 -17.46 -11.15 -25.30
C ALA A 436 -17.30 -12.00 -26.57
N GLY A 437 -17.04 -13.30 -26.39
CA GLY A 437 -16.84 -14.26 -27.48
C GLY A 437 -15.45 -14.23 -28.11
N ASP A 438 -14.54 -13.36 -27.66
CA ASP A 438 -13.14 -13.36 -28.12
C ASP A 438 -12.28 -14.22 -27.21
N THR A 439 -11.86 -15.37 -27.73
CA THR A 439 -11.02 -16.32 -26.99
C THR A 439 -9.56 -15.87 -26.89
N ARG A 440 -9.15 -14.82 -27.60
CA ARG A 440 -7.76 -14.31 -27.60
C ARG A 440 -7.43 -13.47 -26.36
N THR A 441 -8.37 -13.31 -25.43
CA THR A 441 -8.19 -12.53 -24.21
C THR A 441 -6.93 -12.96 -23.44
N ALA A 442 -6.20 -11.98 -22.89
CA ALA A 442 -5.04 -12.21 -22.02
C ALA A 442 -5.45 -12.61 -20.59
N LEU A 443 -6.75 -12.54 -20.27
CA LEU A 443 -7.29 -13.11 -19.04
C LEU A 443 -7.28 -14.65 -19.12
N PHE A 444 -7.29 -15.32 -17.98
CA PHE A 444 -7.38 -16.79 -17.87
C PHE A 444 -6.21 -17.55 -18.53
N ARG A 445 -5.08 -16.90 -18.77
CA ARG A 445 -3.90 -17.48 -19.42
C ARG A 445 -2.70 -17.55 -18.47
N ILE A 446 -1.86 -18.54 -18.71
CA ILE A 446 -0.49 -18.64 -18.18
C ILE A 446 0.43 -18.37 -19.35
N ASP A 447 1.45 -17.51 -19.19
CA ASP A 447 2.46 -17.35 -20.22
C ASP A 447 3.57 -18.38 -20.01
N VAL A 448 3.86 -19.18 -21.04
CA VAL A 448 4.99 -20.12 -21.07
C VAL A 448 6.17 -19.42 -21.71
N ILE A 449 7.18 -19.12 -20.91
CA ILE A 449 8.38 -18.41 -21.32
C ILE A 449 9.51 -19.40 -21.51
N GLU A 450 10.16 -19.34 -22.68
CA GLU A 450 11.42 -20.02 -22.96
C GLU A 450 12.57 -19.02 -22.82
N ILE A 451 13.59 -19.38 -22.04
CA ILE A 451 14.82 -18.61 -21.87
C ILE A 451 15.99 -19.46 -22.39
N PRO A 452 16.60 -19.12 -23.53
CA PRO A 452 17.80 -19.81 -24.00
C PRO A 452 18.97 -19.55 -23.06
N VAL A 453 19.60 -20.61 -22.52
CA VAL A 453 20.66 -20.46 -21.50
C VAL A 453 21.87 -19.70 -22.06
N LYS A 454 22.24 -19.95 -23.32
CA LYS A 454 23.38 -19.31 -23.98
C LYS A 454 23.12 -17.89 -24.46
N ASN A 455 21.84 -17.52 -24.65
CA ASN A 455 21.46 -16.17 -25.05
C ASN A 455 20.14 -15.77 -24.36
N PRO A 456 20.17 -15.44 -23.06
CA PRO A 456 18.96 -15.15 -22.30
C PRO A 456 18.20 -13.91 -22.80
N GLY A 457 18.85 -13.05 -23.58
CA GLY A 457 18.22 -11.91 -24.25
C GLY A 457 17.19 -12.29 -25.31
N ASP A 458 17.24 -13.52 -25.84
CA ASP A 458 16.27 -14.06 -26.81
C ASP A 458 15.05 -14.70 -26.13
N ALA A 459 14.91 -14.54 -24.82
CA ALA A 459 13.79 -15.05 -24.06
C ALA A 459 12.46 -14.52 -24.61
N ARG A 460 11.47 -15.41 -24.68
CA ARG A 460 10.18 -15.09 -25.30
C ARG A 460 9.07 -15.99 -24.76
N ILE A 461 7.85 -15.50 -24.88
CA ILE A 461 6.66 -16.33 -24.71
C ILE A 461 6.61 -17.29 -25.91
N ILE A 462 6.56 -18.60 -25.64
CA ILE A 462 6.43 -19.66 -26.65
C ILE A 462 5.03 -20.25 -26.71
N ASP A 463 4.25 -20.09 -25.64
CA ASP A 463 2.85 -20.49 -25.56
C ASP A 463 2.13 -19.66 -24.49
N SER A 464 0.81 -19.55 -24.59
CA SER A 464 -0.02 -18.90 -23.57
C SER A 464 -1.30 -19.69 -23.35
N PRO A 465 -1.26 -20.92 -22.82
CA PRO A 465 -2.42 -21.79 -22.69
C PRO A 465 -3.50 -21.19 -21.78
N THR A 466 -4.75 -21.51 -22.08
CA THR A 466 -5.87 -21.18 -21.22
C THR A 466 -5.95 -22.15 -20.05
N VAL A 467 -6.16 -21.63 -18.83
CA VAL A 467 -6.26 -22.46 -17.61
C VAL A 467 -7.71 -22.81 -17.22
N PHE A 468 -8.68 -22.09 -17.78
CA PHE A 468 -10.11 -22.22 -17.44
C PHE A 468 -11.01 -22.41 -18.67
N GLU A 469 -10.48 -23.10 -19.68
CA GLU A 469 -11.18 -23.44 -20.91
C GLU A 469 -11.97 -24.74 -20.77
N ASP A 470 -13.23 -24.72 -21.19
CA ASP A 470 -13.97 -25.93 -21.44
C ASP A 470 -13.43 -26.60 -22.73
N LEU A 471 -12.84 -27.79 -22.59
CA LEU A 471 -12.15 -28.47 -23.69
C LEU A 471 -13.07 -28.94 -24.83
N GLU A 472 -14.39 -29.02 -24.60
CA GLU A 472 -15.36 -29.42 -25.64
C GLU A 472 -15.86 -28.21 -26.45
N THR A 473 -16.08 -27.08 -25.77
CA THR A 473 -16.72 -25.90 -26.33
C THR A 473 -15.78 -24.74 -26.63
N GLY A 474 -14.55 -24.77 -26.08
CA GLY A 474 -13.57 -23.68 -26.17
C GLY A 474 -13.96 -22.43 -25.37
N GLN A 475 -14.96 -22.52 -24.47
CA GLN A 475 -15.36 -21.38 -23.66
C GLN A 475 -14.35 -21.10 -22.55
N MET A 476 -13.85 -19.87 -22.53
CA MET A 476 -13.02 -19.33 -21.46
C MET A 476 -13.93 -18.91 -20.29
N ALA A 477 -13.62 -19.34 -19.06
CA ALA A 477 -14.31 -19.05 -17.80
C ALA A 477 -15.35 -20.09 -17.32
N GLY A 478 -14.90 -21.32 -17.07
CA GLY A 478 -15.65 -22.34 -16.33
C GLY A 478 -15.82 -22.09 -14.81
N LEU A 479 -15.41 -20.92 -14.29
CA LEU A 479 -15.40 -20.58 -12.86
C LEU A 479 -16.38 -19.46 -12.48
N TRP A 480 -16.39 -19.09 -11.20
CA TRP A 480 -17.25 -18.07 -10.59
C TRP A 480 -17.16 -16.72 -11.32
N ARG A 481 -18.32 -16.19 -11.73
CA ARG A 481 -18.43 -14.93 -12.48
C ARG A 481 -18.43 -13.67 -11.59
N GLY A 482 -18.25 -13.85 -10.29
CA GLY A 482 -18.37 -12.78 -9.30
C GLY A 482 -19.80 -12.63 -8.79
N GLY A 483 -19.93 -11.96 -7.65
CA GLY A 483 -21.18 -11.75 -6.92
C GLY A 483 -21.18 -12.42 -5.56
N LYS A 484 -22.36 -12.55 -4.96
CA LYS A 484 -22.55 -13.28 -3.70
C LYS A 484 -22.78 -14.76 -3.98
N HIS A 485 -22.11 -15.64 -3.24
CA HIS A 485 -22.38 -17.08 -3.27
C HIS A 485 -23.73 -17.41 -2.62
N ASP A 486 -24.07 -16.71 -1.53
CA ASP A 486 -25.34 -16.72 -0.82
C ASP A 486 -25.59 -15.38 -0.12
N GLU A 487 -26.77 -15.19 0.49
CA GLU A 487 -27.17 -13.92 1.12
C GLU A 487 -26.24 -13.45 2.25
N THR A 488 -25.52 -14.38 2.90
CA THR A 488 -24.60 -14.12 4.02
C THR A 488 -23.13 -14.01 3.59
N SER A 489 -22.81 -14.48 2.39
CA SER A 489 -21.45 -14.50 1.86
C SER A 489 -20.95 -13.11 1.47
N GLN A 490 -19.61 -12.97 1.50
CA GLN A 490 -18.90 -11.83 0.97
C GLN A 490 -19.14 -11.76 -0.55
N GLU A 491 -19.29 -10.55 -1.09
CA GLU A 491 -19.29 -10.36 -2.53
C GLU A 491 -17.86 -10.57 -3.06
N THR A 492 -17.68 -11.56 -3.93
CA THR A 492 -16.39 -11.91 -4.51
C THR A 492 -16.30 -11.47 -5.96
N SER A 493 -15.10 -11.13 -6.42
CA SER A 493 -14.87 -10.77 -7.83
C SER A 493 -14.83 -12.01 -8.73
N GLN A 494 -15.00 -11.80 -10.03
CA GLN A 494 -14.78 -12.84 -11.04
C GLN A 494 -13.36 -13.42 -10.91
N THR A 495 -13.24 -14.73 -10.91
CA THR A 495 -11.94 -15.40 -11.06
C THR A 495 -11.49 -15.25 -12.50
N ASN A 496 -10.35 -14.61 -12.77
CA ASN A 496 -9.84 -14.39 -14.13
C ASN A 496 -8.37 -14.77 -14.34
N GLN A 497 -7.77 -15.47 -13.38
CA GLN A 497 -6.36 -15.82 -13.34
C GLN A 497 -6.07 -16.87 -12.26
N CYS A 498 -4.91 -17.51 -12.36
CA CYS A 498 -4.27 -18.16 -11.22
C CYS A 498 -3.46 -17.12 -10.45
N HIS A 499 -3.37 -17.25 -9.12
CA HIS A 499 -2.43 -16.44 -8.34
C HIS A 499 -1.04 -17.06 -8.44
N ASP A 500 -0.91 -18.29 -7.95
CA ASP A 500 0.32 -19.08 -8.00
C ASP A 500 0.18 -20.33 -8.84
N ILE A 501 1.32 -20.76 -9.36
CA ILE A 501 1.48 -22.01 -10.08
C ILE A 501 2.46 -22.86 -9.27
N THR A 502 2.07 -24.08 -8.94
CA THR A 502 2.97 -25.02 -8.26
C THR A 502 3.23 -26.19 -9.18
N VAL A 503 4.51 -26.46 -9.45
CA VAL A 503 4.95 -27.60 -10.25
C VAL A 503 5.50 -28.66 -9.31
N TYR A 504 5.01 -29.89 -9.44
CA TYR A 504 5.52 -31.02 -8.68
C TYR A 504 6.51 -31.78 -9.58
N PRO A 505 7.77 -32.01 -9.14
CA PRO A 505 8.65 -32.90 -9.86
C PRO A 505 8.03 -34.30 -9.87
N GLN A 506 8.10 -34.98 -11.01
CA GLN A 506 7.69 -36.37 -11.08
C GLN A 506 8.64 -37.20 -10.20
N ALA A 507 8.06 -37.91 -9.22
CA ALA A 507 8.77 -38.68 -8.21
C ALA A 507 9.57 -39.86 -8.79
#